data_AF-K1SRJ3-F1
#
_entry.id   AF-K1SRJ3-F1
#
_cell.length_a   1.000
_cell.length_b   1.000
_cell.length_c   1.000
_cell.angle_alpha   90.00
_cell.angle_beta   90.00
_cell.angle_gamma   90.00
#
_symmetry.space_group_name_H-M   'P 1'
#
loop_
_entity.id
_entity.type
_entity.pdbx_description
1 polymer ?
#
loop_
_entity_poly.entity_id
_entity_poly.type
_entity_poly.pdbx_seq_one_letter_code
_entity_poly.pdbx_strand_id
1 'polypeptide(L)'
;AGIKINTGTAQSKKNSETVIALDYYNKTEFDENFSPAVSDIKGSYPSGESEIMLSRAALDALDLKKPEIGMDIAVTVGGNEKVFSLSGYFTDYSFTAGGFQGFVSKAYTDSLGLTVEGNGTLSMSSKTGSQAKLLDELSEKLTLEKGQEIISSYDVQDENGSNFIVM
;
A
#
# COMPACT_ATOMS: atom_id res chain seq x y z
N ALA A 1 -7.25 10.54 8.54
CA ALA A 1 -7.49 9.69 7.36
C ALA A 1 -6.15 9.42 6.70
N GLY A 2 -5.91 8.17 6.32
CA GLY A 2 -4.74 7.78 5.56
C GLY A 2 -4.95 8.03 4.08
N ILE A 3 -3.86 8.26 3.35
CA ILE A 3 -3.86 8.45 1.90
C ILE A 3 -2.95 7.38 1.31
N LYS A 4 -3.45 6.68 0.29
CA LYS A 4 -2.71 5.77 -0.57
C LYS A 4 -2.74 6.28 -2.00
N ILE A 5 -1.64 6.14 -2.74
CA ILE A 5 -1.59 6.33 -4.20
C ILE A 5 -0.94 5.09 -4.81
N ASN A 6 -1.61 4.45 -5.78
CA ASN A 6 -0.98 3.38 -6.54
C ASN A 6 -0.02 3.99 -7.57
N THR A 7 1.25 3.58 -7.50
CA THR A 7 2.33 4.15 -8.34
C THR A 7 2.75 3.21 -9.47
N GLY A 8 2.00 2.12 -9.66
CA GLY A 8 2.25 1.09 -10.66
C GLY A 8 2.94 -0.14 -10.08
N THR A 9 3.78 -0.78 -10.89
CA THR A 9 4.44 -2.05 -10.53
C THR A 9 5.92 -2.06 -10.88
N ALA A 10 6.68 -2.82 -10.11
CA ALA A 10 8.05 -3.23 -10.41
C ALA A 10 8.09 -4.73 -10.75
N GLN A 11 8.99 -5.11 -11.65
CA GLN A 11 9.21 -6.50 -12.04
C GLN A 11 10.65 -6.91 -11.75
N SER A 12 10.84 -8.18 -11.36
CA SER A 12 12.18 -8.74 -11.29
C SER A 12 12.83 -8.80 -12.67
N LYS A 13 14.11 -8.44 -12.76
CA LYS A 13 14.89 -8.61 -13.99
C LYS A 13 15.08 -10.08 -14.37
N LYS A 14 15.08 -10.98 -13.39
CA LYS A 14 15.33 -12.41 -13.59
C LYS A 14 14.06 -13.18 -13.90
N ASN A 15 12.93 -12.75 -13.34
CA ASN A 15 11.63 -13.41 -13.51
C ASN A 15 10.52 -12.37 -13.66
N SER A 16 10.08 -12.12 -14.90
CA SER A 16 9.02 -11.14 -15.18
C SER A 16 7.65 -11.50 -14.57
N GLU A 17 7.45 -12.74 -14.12
CA GLU A 17 6.24 -13.15 -13.38
C GLU A 17 6.24 -12.63 -11.93
N THR A 18 7.41 -12.22 -11.42
CA THR A 18 7.52 -11.56 -10.12
C THR A 18 7.13 -10.10 -10.26
N VAL A 19 5.86 -9.80 -9.97
CA VAL A 19 5.29 -8.45 -10.02
C VAL A 19 5.09 -7.91 -8.61
N ILE A 20 5.72 -6.77 -8.32
CA ILE A 20 5.65 -6.04 -7.06
C ILE A 20 4.75 -4.82 -7.26
N ALA A 21 3.64 -4.75 -6.53
CA ALA A 21 2.82 -3.55 -6.46
C ALA A 21 3.58 -2.46 -5.70
N LEU A 22 3.64 -1.26 -6.28
CA LEU A 22 4.28 -0.10 -5.67
C LEU A 22 3.23 0.92 -5.26
N ASP A 23 3.18 1.26 -3.99
CA ASP A 23 2.26 2.26 -3.46
C ASP A 23 3.00 3.34 -2.65
N TYR A 24 2.42 4.53 -2.62
CA TYR A 24 2.78 5.56 -1.65
C TYR A 24 1.69 5.67 -0.60
N TYR A 25 2.09 5.55 0.66
CA TYR A 25 1.26 5.80 1.84
C TYR A 25 1.73 7.09 2.52
N ASN A 26 0.78 7.96 2.88
CA ASN A 26 1.10 9.05 3.78
C ASN A 26 1.37 8.52 5.21
N LYS A 27 1.91 9.39 6.07
CA LYS A 27 2.27 9.02 7.44
C LYS A 27 1.10 8.40 8.22
N THR A 28 -0.10 8.96 8.12
CA THR A 28 -1.28 8.41 8.80
C THR A 28 -1.62 7.00 8.29
N GLU A 29 -1.61 6.77 6.98
CA GLU A 29 -1.88 5.43 6.42
C GLU A 29 -0.83 4.41 6.89
N PHE A 30 0.45 4.77 6.80
CA PHE A 30 1.51 3.85 7.18
C PHE A 30 1.51 3.56 8.68
N ASP A 31 1.39 4.57 9.54
CA ASP A 31 1.56 4.39 10.99
C ASP A 31 0.30 3.86 11.68
N GLU A 32 -0.88 4.38 11.32
CA GLU A 32 -2.12 4.10 12.06
C GLU A 32 -2.92 2.96 11.45
N ASN A 33 -2.83 2.75 10.14
CA ASN A 33 -3.64 1.73 9.44
C ASN A 33 -2.81 0.51 9.04
N PHE A 34 -1.63 0.72 8.45
CA PHE A 34 -0.81 -0.38 7.91
C PHE A 34 0.08 -1.05 8.96
N SER A 35 0.91 -0.26 9.67
CA SER A 35 1.91 -0.77 10.62
C SER A 35 1.35 -1.67 11.73
N PRO A 36 0.13 -1.44 12.27
CA PRO A 36 -0.45 -2.34 13.27
C PRO A 36 -0.80 -3.74 12.75
N ALA A 37 -0.94 -3.92 11.43
CA ALA A 37 -1.34 -5.17 10.79
C ALA A 37 -0.16 -5.99 10.24
N VAL A 38 1.07 -5.49 10.39
CA VAL A 38 2.31 -6.14 9.90
C VAL A 38 3.32 -6.29 11.02
N SER A 39 4.35 -7.11 10.81
CA SER A 39 5.44 -7.33 11.78
C SER A 39 6.81 -7.03 11.20
N ASP A 40 7.82 -7.05 12.07
CA ASP A 40 9.25 -7.04 11.71
C ASP A 40 9.66 -5.89 10.80
N ILE A 41 9.04 -4.72 10.96
CA ILE A 41 9.46 -3.50 10.29
C ILE A 41 10.92 -3.19 10.69
N LYS A 42 11.80 -3.15 9.69
CA LYS A 42 13.22 -2.76 9.80
C LYS A 42 13.52 -1.63 8.84
N GLY A 43 14.45 -0.75 9.21
CA GLY A 43 14.76 0.44 8.44
C GLY A 43 13.67 1.51 8.59
N SER A 44 13.44 2.29 7.53
CA SER A 44 12.51 3.41 7.51
C SER A 44 11.64 3.41 6.26
N TYR A 45 10.45 4.00 6.39
CA TYR A 45 9.61 4.31 5.24
C TYR A 45 10.39 5.22 4.24
N PRO A 46 10.28 4.99 2.92
CA PRO A 46 11.06 5.75 1.93
C PRO A 46 10.80 7.25 1.97
N SER A 47 11.88 8.03 1.93
CA SER A 47 11.86 9.49 1.90
C SER A 47 12.47 10.07 0.61
N GLY A 48 13.51 9.44 0.09
CA GLY A 48 14.17 9.80 -1.17
C GLY A 48 13.46 9.22 -2.39
N GLU A 49 13.61 9.86 -3.56
CA GLU A 49 12.98 9.42 -4.82
C GLU A 49 13.42 8.00 -5.24
N SER A 50 14.66 7.63 -4.94
CA SER A 50 15.25 6.33 -5.27
C SER A 50 15.31 5.39 -4.06
N GLU A 51 14.46 5.59 -3.05
CA GLU A 51 14.33 4.67 -1.92
C GLU A 51 13.12 3.76 -2.09
N ILE A 52 13.24 2.50 -1.68
CA ILE A 52 12.16 1.52 -1.69
C ILE A 52 12.13 0.75 -0.38
N MET A 53 10.92 0.47 0.10
CA MET A 53 10.70 -0.46 1.21
C MET A 53 9.91 -1.67 0.70
N LEU A 54 10.34 -2.87 1.04
CA LEU A 54 9.77 -4.10 0.46
C LEU A 54 9.24 -5.06 1.52
N SER A 55 8.17 -5.78 1.19
CA SER A 55 7.77 -6.96 1.95
C SER A 55 8.87 -8.03 1.91
N ARG A 56 8.98 -8.84 2.97
CA ARG A 56 9.89 -10.00 2.98
C ARG A 56 9.58 -10.97 1.84
N ALA A 57 8.31 -11.18 1.52
CA ALA A 57 7.90 -11.99 0.38
C ALA A 57 8.45 -11.45 -0.96
N ALA A 58 8.41 -10.12 -1.17
CA ALA A 58 9.00 -9.49 -2.35
C ALA A 58 10.51 -9.72 -2.42
N LEU A 59 11.22 -9.47 -1.30
CA LEU A 59 12.66 -9.70 -1.21
C LEU A 59 13.01 -11.17 -1.48
N ASP A 60 12.25 -12.09 -0.93
CA ASP A 60 12.43 -13.53 -1.13
C ASP A 60 12.24 -13.94 -2.59
N ALA A 61 11.29 -13.34 -3.30
CA ALA A 61 11.04 -13.57 -4.73
C ALA A 61 12.07 -12.91 -5.64
N LEU A 62 12.77 -11.88 -5.16
CA LEU A 62 13.94 -11.28 -5.81
C LEU A 62 15.26 -12.05 -5.54
N ASP A 63 15.19 -13.21 -4.86
CA ASP A 63 16.34 -13.99 -4.36
C ASP A 63 17.22 -13.24 -3.34
N LEU A 64 16.68 -12.23 -2.65
CA LEU A 64 17.39 -11.39 -1.67
C LEU A 64 17.16 -11.90 -0.23
N LYS A 65 17.71 -13.08 0.08
CA LYS A 65 17.50 -13.77 1.37
C LYS A 65 18.13 -13.07 2.59
N LYS A 66 19.03 -12.12 2.37
CA LYS A 66 19.74 -11.36 3.42
C LYS A 66 19.67 -9.86 3.09
N PRO A 67 18.51 -9.22 3.33
CA PRO A 67 18.33 -7.81 3.01
C PRO A 67 19.17 -6.93 3.96
N GLU A 68 19.88 -5.98 3.38
CA GLU A 68 20.64 -4.95 4.09
C GLU A 68 20.11 -3.57 3.72
N ILE A 69 19.85 -2.73 4.73
CA ILE A 69 19.41 -1.36 4.48
C ILE A 69 20.52 -0.62 3.73
N GLY A 70 20.14 0.09 2.68
CA GLY A 70 21.06 0.79 1.78
C GLY A 70 21.47 -0.01 0.55
N MET A 71 21.19 -1.33 0.48
CA MET A 71 21.57 -2.13 -0.67
C MET A 71 20.79 -1.77 -1.93
N ASP A 72 21.41 -1.98 -3.09
CA ASP A 72 20.78 -1.74 -4.39
C ASP A 72 19.76 -2.85 -4.74
N ILE A 73 18.58 -2.42 -5.17
CA ILE A 73 17.47 -3.23 -5.64
C ILE A 73 17.21 -2.87 -7.10
N ALA A 74 17.68 -3.72 -8.01
CA ALA A 74 17.48 -3.54 -9.44
C ALA A 74 16.19 -4.22 -9.91
N VAL A 75 15.25 -3.42 -10.42
CA VAL A 75 13.94 -3.86 -10.93
C VAL A 75 13.60 -3.16 -12.24
N THR A 76 12.60 -3.67 -12.94
CA THR A 76 12.04 -3.03 -14.14
C THR A 76 10.75 -2.31 -13.78
N VAL A 77 10.66 -1.01 -14.06
CA VAL A 77 9.45 -0.20 -13.86
C VAL A 77 9.06 0.43 -15.19
N GLY A 78 7.82 0.19 -15.65
CA GLY A 78 7.34 0.73 -16.94
C GLY A 78 8.22 0.34 -18.13
N GLY A 79 8.82 -0.84 -18.10
CA GLY A 79 9.75 -1.34 -19.13
C GLY A 79 11.19 -0.81 -19.04
N ASN A 80 11.48 0.11 -18.10
CA ASN A 80 12.82 0.66 -17.91
C ASN A 80 13.48 0.08 -16.66
N GLU A 81 14.78 -0.14 -16.73
CA GLU A 81 15.55 -0.53 -15.55
C GLU A 81 15.64 0.63 -14.56
N LYS A 82 15.35 0.36 -13.29
CA LYS A 82 15.50 1.29 -12.18
C LYS A 82 16.19 0.60 -11.01
N VAL A 83 17.11 1.31 -10.39
CA VAL A 83 17.81 0.87 -9.18
C VAL A 83 17.33 1.72 -8.03
N PHE A 84 16.83 1.08 -6.98
CA PHE A 84 16.44 1.71 -5.73
C PHE A 84 17.40 1.30 -4.61
N SER A 85 17.58 2.15 -3.61
CA SER A 85 18.21 1.79 -2.35
C SER A 85 17.14 1.26 -1.39
N LEU A 86 17.37 0.09 -0.79
CA LEU A 86 16.45 -0.52 0.17
C LEU A 86 16.45 0.31 1.48
N SER A 87 15.40 1.10 1.72
CA SER A 87 15.29 1.91 2.95
C SER A 87 14.71 1.12 4.12
N GLY A 88 13.92 0.09 3.84
CA GLY A 88 13.28 -0.73 4.86
C GLY A 88 12.70 -2.03 4.33
N TYR A 89 12.27 -2.89 5.24
CA TYR A 89 11.47 -4.06 4.91
C TYR A 89 10.57 -4.48 6.07
N PHE A 90 9.53 -5.24 5.76
CA PHE A 90 8.51 -5.66 6.72
C PHE A 90 8.00 -7.05 6.39
N THR A 91 7.33 -7.70 7.33
CA THR A 91 6.61 -8.96 7.12
C THR A 91 5.11 -8.65 7.10
N ASP A 92 4.47 -8.80 5.95
CA ASP A 92 3.00 -8.81 5.87
C ASP A 92 2.43 -10.23 5.89
N TYR A 93 1.12 -10.31 6.09
CA TYR A 93 0.36 -11.54 6.17
C TYR A 93 -0.71 -11.65 5.08
N SER A 94 -0.62 -10.81 4.06
CA SER A 94 -1.56 -10.69 2.93
C SER A 94 -1.45 -11.86 1.94
N PHE A 95 -0.90 -13.01 2.35
CA PHE A 95 -0.42 -14.12 1.51
C PHE A 95 -1.54 -14.93 0.80
N THR A 96 -2.71 -14.34 0.58
CA THR A 96 -3.76 -14.89 -0.27
C THR A 96 -3.71 -14.19 -1.63
N ALA A 97 -3.14 -14.88 -2.62
CA ALA A 97 -3.15 -14.58 -4.05
C ALA A 97 -2.12 -13.55 -4.58
N GLY A 98 -0.82 -13.84 -4.41
CA GLY A 98 0.17 -13.59 -5.47
C GLY A 98 0.64 -12.15 -5.72
N GLY A 99 0.41 -11.22 -4.79
CA GLY A 99 0.95 -9.86 -4.89
C GLY A 99 2.14 -9.66 -3.97
N PHE A 100 3.30 -9.27 -4.53
CA PHE A 100 4.41 -8.76 -3.73
C PHE A 100 4.19 -7.26 -3.47
N GLN A 101 4.41 -6.78 -2.25
CA GLN A 101 4.20 -5.37 -1.91
C GLN A 101 5.52 -4.62 -1.74
N GLY A 102 5.53 -3.37 -2.23
CA GLY A 102 6.57 -2.39 -2.00
C GLY A 102 6.02 -0.98 -1.80
N PHE A 103 6.73 -0.19 -1.02
CA PHE A 103 6.45 1.22 -0.78
C PHE A 103 7.52 2.10 -1.41
N VAL A 104 7.08 3.24 -1.93
CA VAL A 104 7.92 4.30 -2.50
C VAL A 104 7.63 5.63 -1.80
N SER A 105 8.53 6.59 -2.01
CA SER A 105 8.42 7.90 -1.36
C SER A 105 7.40 8.81 -2.05
N LYS A 106 7.03 9.88 -1.34
CA LYS A 106 6.27 10.97 -1.96
C LYS A 106 7.04 11.59 -3.12
N ALA A 107 8.35 11.76 -3.00
CA ALA A 107 9.18 12.33 -4.06
C ALA A 107 9.12 11.51 -5.36
N TYR A 108 9.14 10.17 -5.25
CA TYR A 108 8.93 9.29 -6.39
C TYR A 108 7.53 9.44 -6.99
N THR A 109 6.51 9.51 -6.14
CA THR A 109 5.11 9.66 -6.58
C THR A 109 4.90 10.97 -7.32
N ASP A 110 5.48 12.06 -6.81
CA ASP A 110 5.43 13.38 -7.42
C ASP A 110 6.16 13.42 -8.77
N SER A 111 7.27 12.67 -8.93
CA SER A 111 8.01 12.62 -10.21
C SER A 111 7.26 11.89 -11.32
N LEU A 112 6.28 11.04 -10.96
CA LEU A 112 5.34 10.43 -11.90
C LEU A 112 4.16 11.35 -12.27
N GLY A 113 4.01 12.51 -11.61
CA GLY A 113 2.89 13.42 -11.81
C GLY A 113 1.55 12.89 -11.28
N LEU A 114 1.58 11.92 -10.37
CA LEU A 114 0.37 11.34 -9.78
C LEU A 114 -0.19 12.26 -8.69
N THR A 115 -1.52 12.34 -8.62
CA THR A 115 -2.22 13.19 -7.63
C THR A 115 -3.20 12.36 -6.81
N VAL A 116 -3.49 12.82 -5.60
CA VAL A 116 -4.50 12.17 -4.74
C VAL A 116 -5.88 12.17 -5.40
N GLU A 117 -6.23 13.27 -6.08
CA GLU A 117 -7.55 13.42 -6.73
C GLU A 117 -7.75 12.41 -7.87
N GLY A 118 -6.72 12.18 -8.69
CA GLY A 118 -6.82 11.30 -9.85
C GLY A 118 -6.43 9.84 -9.59
N ASN A 119 -5.62 9.57 -8.56
CA ASN A 119 -4.97 8.27 -8.36
C ASN A 119 -5.04 7.74 -6.92
N GLY A 120 -5.62 8.53 -6.01
CA GLY A 120 -5.57 8.27 -4.58
C GLY A 120 -6.74 7.46 -4.04
N THR A 121 -6.51 6.85 -2.89
CA THR A 121 -7.55 6.29 -2.02
C THR A 121 -7.44 6.98 -0.66
N LEU A 122 -8.58 7.40 -0.12
CA LEU A 122 -8.69 7.92 1.25
C LEU A 122 -9.17 6.81 2.18
N SER A 123 -8.31 6.40 3.11
CA SER A 123 -8.61 5.37 4.12
C SER A 123 -9.06 6.04 5.42
N MET A 124 -10.17 5.58 6.00
CA MET A 124 -10.67 6.09 7.27
C MET A 124 -11.05 4.95 8.20
N SER A 125 -10.56 5.04 9.43
CA SER A 125 -10.88 4.09 10.50
C SER A 125 -11.91 4.74 11.42
N SER A 126 -12.89 3.94 11.86
CA SER A 126 -13.88 4.37 12.85
C SER A 126 -13.60 3.72 14.20
N LYS A 127 -14.15 4.28 15.27
CA LYS A 127 -14.22 3.58 16.55
C LYS A 127 -15.17 2.38 16.41
N THR A 128 -14.84 1.28 17.08
CA THR A 128 -15.73 0.11 17.18
C THR A 128 -17.16 0.51 17.56
N GLY A 129 -18.14 0.00 16.83
CA GLY A 129 -19.57 0.31 16.95
C GLY A 129 -20.02 1.61 16.27
N SER A 130 -19.13 2.35 15.60
CA SER A 130 -19.45 3.60 14.88
C SER A 130 -19.34 3.48 13.35
N GLN A 131 -19.07 2.27 12.85
CA GLN A 131 -18.82 1.98 11.44
C GLN A 131 -19.97 2.41 10.53
N ALA A 132 -21.17 1.87 10.79
CA ALA A 132 -22.36 2.15 9.98
C ALA A 132 -22.71 3.63 9.99
N LYS A 133 -22.67 4.27 11.18
CA LYS A 133 -22.92 5.70 11.31
C LYS A 133 -21.93 6.54 10.50
N LEU A 134 -20.64 6.19 10.53
CA LEU A 134 -19.64 6.88 9.72
C LEU A 134 -19.95 6.73 8.22
N LEU A 135 -20.29 5.52 7.77
CA LEU A 135 -20.63 5.27 6.37
C LEU A 135 -21.87 6.09 5.94
N ASP A 136 -22.90 6.14 6.76
CA ASP A 136 -24.12 6.94 6.50
C ASP A 136 -23.76 8.43 6.38
N GLU A 137 -23.00 8.97 7.34
CA GLU A 137 -22.59 10.38 7.31
C GLU A 137 -21.75 10.72 6.07
N LEU A 138 -20.90 9.81 5.61
CA LEU A 138 -20.10 9.99 4.40
C LEU A 138 -20.97 9.97 3.16
N SER A 139 -21.91 9.02 3.08
CA SER A 139 -22.82 8.87 1.94
C SER A 139 -23.76 10.08 1.81
N GLU A 140 -24.14 10.70 2.93
CA GLU A 140 -24.97 11.91 2.94
C GLU A 140 -24.19 13.20 2.61
N LYS A 141 -22.95 13.32 3.12
CA LYS A 141 -22.19 14.58 3.05
C LYS A 141 -21.26 14.67 1.85
N LEU A 142 -20.82 13.55 1.28
CA LEU A 142 -19.91 13.54 0.15
C LEU A 142 -20.68 13.50 -1.17
N THR A 143 -20.34 14.42 -2.07
CA THR A 143 -20.71 14.32 -3.48
C THR A 143 -19.54 13.67 -4.22
N LEU A 144 -19.74 12.45 -4.70
CA LEU A 144 -18.74 11.72 -5.47
C LEU A 144 -18.74 12.20 -6.93
N GLU A 145 -17.56 12.43 -7.48
CA GLU A 145 -17.40 12.67 -8.91
C GLU A 145 -17.42 11.36 -9.71
N LYS A 146 -17.53 11.46 -11.04
CA LYS A 146 -17.64 10.29 -11.91
C LYS A 146 -16.41 9.37 -11.77
N GLY A 147 -16.64 8.16 -11.25
CA GLY A 147 -15.61 7.14 -11.06
C GLY A 147 -15.06 7.05 -9.63
N GLN A 148 -15.52 7.90 -8.70
CA GLN A 148 -15.24 7.75 -7.28
C GLN A 148 -16.27 6.83 -6.62
N GLU A 149 -15.80 6.00 -5.69
CA GLU A 149 -16.60 5.02 -4.98
C GLU A 149 -16.24 5.02 -3.48
N ILE A 150 -17.21 4.70 -2.62
CA ILE A 150 -16.99 4.45 -1.20
C ILE A 150 -17.05 2.93 -0.99
N ILE A 151 -15.96 2.35 -0.52
CA ILE A 151 -15.86 0.93 -0.20
C ILE A 151 -15.74 0.81 1.32
N SER A 152 -16.50 -0.11 1.92
CA SER A 152 -16.43 -0.41 3.35
C SER A 152 -16.18 -1.90 3.58
N SER A 153 -15.40 -2.22 4.61
CA SER A 153 -15.16 -3.57 5.07
C SER A 153 -15.33 -3.63 6.59
N TYR A 154 -15.96 -4.70 7.06
CA TYR A 154 -16.26 -4.92 8.48
C TYR A 154 -15.79 -6.31 8.89
N ASP A 155 -15.19 -6.42 10.07
CA ASP A 155 -14.93 -7.72 10.66
C ASP A 155 -16.24 -8.27 11.23
N VAL A 156 -16.70 -9.41 10.70
CA VAL A 156 -18.01 -9.99 11.02
C VAL A 156 -18.01 -10.67 12.39
N GLN A 157 -16.84 -10.81 13.04
CA GLN A 157 -16.72 -11.57 14.29
C GLN A 157 -17.28 -10.87 15.53
N ASP A 158 -17.55 -9.55 15.47
CA ASP A 158 -18.11 -8.80 16.61
C ASP A 158 -19.54 -8.27 16.41
N GLU A 159 -20.19 -8.56 15.28
CA GLU A 159 -21.58 -8.15 15.05
C GLU A 159 -22.51 -9.35 14.89
N ASN A 160 -23.11 -9.77 16.01
CA ASN A 160 -24.40 -10.46 15.99
C ASN A 160 -25.44 -9.52 15.34
N GLY A 161 -25.55 -9.53 14.01
CA GLY A 161 -26.60 -8.80 13.31
C GLY A 161 -26.32 -8.48 11.86
N SER A 162 -26.82 -9.33 10.97
CA SER A 162 -27.17 -9.04 9.57
C SER A 162 -26.05 -8.64 8.61
N ASN A 163 -25.70 -9.60 7.74
CA ASN A 163 -24.83 -9.38 6.59
C ASN A 163 -25.49 -8.43 5.58
N PHE A 164 -24.84 -7.30 5.28
CA PHE A 164 -25.05 -6.56 4.03
C PHE A 164 -23.77 -6.57 3.21
N ILE A 165 -23.85 -7.15 2.02
CA ILE A 165 -22.86 -6.94 0.95
C ILE A 165 -23.46 -5.84 0.07
N VAL A 166 -22.82 -4.68 0.00
CA VAL A 166 -23.11 -3.71 -1.06
C VAL A 166 -22.02 -3.90 -2.12
N MET A 167 -22.47 -4.35 -3.29
CA MET A 167 -21.66 -4.59 -4.49
C MET A 167 -21.75 -3.39 -5.41
#